data_AF-A0A349J9J5-F1
#
_entry.id   AF-A0A349J9J5-F1
#
_cell.length_a   1.000
_cell.length_b   1.000
_cell.length_c   1.000
_cell.angle_alpha   90.00
_cell.angle_beta   90.00
_cell.angle_gamma   90.00
#
_symmetry.space_group_name_H-M   'P 1'
#
loop_
_entity.id
_entity.type
_entity.pdbx_description
1 polymer ?
#
loop_
_entity_poly.entity_id
_entity_poly.type
_entity_poly.pdbx_seq_one_letter_code
_entity_poly.pdbx_strand_id
1 'polypeptide(L)'
;MQRSIAFALSACAVCASCSAGDAANLLVNGSFEQRDPAGLPLGWQGGNPGCTDVAEGNRYASLTRLAKGAKAELSQTIALQSGWTHLAVSGRLRGSAIVPGGQGHERAHLFLTFLNADGKPCGYGATSGVAGTQAAWVTVARVVPVPTGATAVLATIGLMGGATGTVEADDLVIAAQAELPVPTFAPVAPLDLPAATWPLSDPALTLDAAEPQALNITASTAGDATSERWIRLPVAAGTVRISCEMQTKGVQLGKESSWQTPRIMVTFHDAAGAFVPPYGAVPELRSDSAGWTPVSVTREIPSGAAYIKLSPGLHRCTGTASFRAIRIAMEPAKP
;
A
#
# COMPACT_ATOMS: atom_id res chain seq x y z
N MET A 1 21.84 -40.93 38.86
CA MET A 1 21.33 -40.45 37.57
C MET A 1 20.32 -39.33 37.83
N GLN A 2 20.77 -38.09 37.96
CA GLN A 2 19.90 -36.91 38.09
C GLN A 2 19.76 -36.27 36.71
N ARG A 3 18.52 -36.24 36.20
CA ARG A 3 18.18 -35.57 34.94
C ARG A 3 17.88 -34.10 35.23
N SER A 4 18.77 -33.23 34.77
CA SER A 4 18.58 -31.78 34.80
C SER A 4 17.62 -31.38 33.68
N ILE A 5 16.48 -30.79 34.03
CA ILE A 5 15.49 -30.22 33.11
C ILE A 5 15.88 -28.76 32.88
N ALA A 6 16.31 -28.44 31.66
CA ALA A 6 16.57 -27.06 31.25
C ALA A 6 15.26 -26.40 30.82
N PHE A 7 14.81 -25.38 31.56
CA PHE A 7 13.74 -24.48 31.15
C PHE A 7 14.30 -23.47 30.15
N ALA A 8 13.85 -23.53 28.91
CA ALA A 8 14.11 -22.49 27.92
C ALA A 8 13.18 -21.30 28.20
N LEU A 9 13.74 -20.17 28.66
CA LEU A 9 13.04 -18.88 28.67
C LEU A 9 12.86 -18.42 27.22
N SER A 10 11.63 -18.49 26.72
CA SER A 10 11.24 -17.85 25.47
C SER A 10 11.03 -16.35 25.72
N ALA A 11 11.93 -15.52 25.19
CA ALA A 11 11.78 -14.07 25.23
C ALA A 11 10.66 -13.66 24.27
N CYS A 12 9.47 -13.35 24.81
CA CYS A 12 8.43 -12.64 24.08
C CYS A 12 8.96 -11.25 23.71
N ALA A 13 9.21 -11.03 22.42
CA ALA A 13 9.39 -9.70 21.88
C ALA A 13 8.08 -8.93 22.05
N VAL A 14 8.05 -8.01 23.00
CA VAL A 14 7.00 -7.00 23.10
C VAL A 14 7.16 -6.09 21.88
N CYS A 15 6.34 -6.30 20.85
CA CYS A 15 6.14 -5.31 19.82
C CYS A 15 5.59 -4.07 20.52
N ALA A 16 6.42 -3.03 20.66
CA ALA A 16 5.98 -1.71 21.03
C ALA A 16 5.05 -1.22 19.91
N SER A 17 3.75 -1.44 20.08
CA SER A 17 2.71 -0.71 19.37
C SER A 17 2.93 0.75 19.73
N CYS A 18 3.61 1.48 18.86
CA CYS A 18 3.57 2.93 18.90
C CYS A 18 2.11 3.31 18.75
N SER A 19 1.49 3.73 19.85
CA SER A 19 0.26 4.49 19.79
C SER A 19 0.58 5.76 19.03
N ALA A 20 0.39 5.73 17.70
CA ALA A 20 0.10 6.94 16.97
C ALA A 20 -1.01 7.60 17.78
N GLY A 21 -0.72 8.74 18.43
CA GLY A 21 -1.71 9.43 19.24
C GLY A 21 -2.99 9.57 18.44
N ASP A 22 -4.14 9.36 19.08
CA ASP A 22 -5.49 9.31 18.48
C ASP A 22 -5.76 10.56 17.63
N ALA A 23 -5.20 10.60 16.42
CA ALA A 23 -5.51 11.59 15.43
C ALA A 23 -6.96 11.31 15.06
N ALA A 24 -7.85 12.24 15.40
CA ALA A 24 -9.27 12.10 15.17
C ALA A 24 -9.52 11.72 13.71
N ASN A 25 -10.37 10.71 13.50
CA ASN A 25 -10.78 10.31 12.17
C ASN A 25 -11.48 11.49 11.48
N LEU A 26 -10.95 11.90 10.33
CA LEU A 26 -11.46 13.01 9.54
C LEU A 26 -12.75 12.64 8.79
N LEU A 27 -13.05 11.34 8.65
CA LEU A 27 -14.31 10.86 8.12
C LEU A 27 -15.41 10.95 9.18
N VAL A 28 -16.51 11.60 8.84
CA VAL A 28 -17.77 11.44 9.56
C VAL A 28 -18.28 10.02 9.35
N ASN A 29 -18.54 9.31 10.44
CA ASN A 29 -19.17 7.98 10.45
C ASN A 29 -18.44 6.96 9.53
N GLY A 30 -17.12 6.88 9.64
CA GLY A 30 -16.31 5.90 8.91
C GLY A 30 -16.59 4.44 9.30
N SER A 31 -17.23 4.21 10.44
CA SER A 31 -17.73 2.89 10.88
C SER A 31 -19.13 2.55 10.35
N PHE A 32 -19.79 3.48 9.64
CA PHE A 32 -21.14 3.28 9.10
C PHE A 32 -22.22 2.90 10.13
N GLU A 33 -22.05 3.23 11.42
CA GLU A 33 -23.04 2.91 12.45
C GLU A 33 -24.21 3.90 12.49
N GLN A 34 -23.99 5.14 12.04
CA GLN A 34 -25.01 6.20 12.06
C GLN A 34 -25.71 6.35 10.70
N ARG A 35 -26.95 6.84 10.72
CA ARG A 35 -27.78 7.04 9.53
C ARG A 35 -28.38 8.43 9.50
N ASP A 36 -28.55 8.96 8.30
CA ASP A 36 -29.39 10.12 8.06
C ASP A 36 -30.88 9.69 7.96
N PRO A 37 -31.84 10.64 7.93
CA PRO A 37 -33.26 10.33 7.78
C PRO A 37 -33.65 9.62 6.48
N ALA A 38 -32.79 9.67 5.45
CA ALA A 38 -33.00 8.97 4.17
C ALA A 38 -32.48 7.53 4.20
N GLY A 39 -31.86 7.10 5.31
CA GLY A 39 -31.34 5.76 5.49
C GLY A 39 -29.95 5.55 4.90
N LEU A 40 -29.25 6.61 4.49
CA LEU A 40 -27.85 6.54 4.07
C LEU A 40 -26.91 6.67 5.28
N PRO A 41 -25.68 6.12 5.22
CA PRO A 41 -24.68 6.38 6.23
C PRO A 41 -24.45 7.88 6.41
N LEU A 42 -24.60 8.37 7.64
CA LEU A 42 -24.51 9.80 7.95
C LEU A 42 -23.21 10.41 7.40
N GLY A 43 -23.31 11.51 6.67
CA GLY A 43 -22.15 12.24 6.12
C GLY A 43 -21.58 11.67 4.80
N TRP A 44 -22.10 10.55 4.32
CA TRP A 44 -21.71 9.97 3.04
C TRP A 44 -22.71 10.33 1.93
N GLN A 45 -22.19 10.65 0.75
CA GLN A 45 -22.94 10.97 -0.45
C GLN A 45 -22.77 9.86 -1.49
N GLY A 46 -23.81 9.57 -2.26
CA GLY A 46 -23.81 8.48 -3.24
C GLY A 46 -25.04 7.58 -3.06
N GLY A 47 -24.92 6.30 -3.41
CA GLY A 47 -26.01 5.34 -3.19
C GLY A 47 -26.96 5.13 -4.38
N ASN A 48 -26.42 4.89 -5.58
CA ASN A 48 -27.21 4.37 -6.70
C ASN A 48 -27.76 2.96 -6.42
N PRO A 49 -28.78 2.46 -7.16
CA PRO A 49 -29.30 1.10 -6.95
C PRO A 49 -28.16 0.06 -6.97
N GLY A 50 -27.95 -0.62 -5.84
CA GLY A 50 -26.82 -1.53 -5.61
C GLY A 50 -25.98 -1.22 -4.37
N CYS A 51 -26.17 -0.06 -3.73
CA CYS A 51 -25.65 0.19 -2.38
C CYS A 51 -26.69 -0.29 -1.35
N THR A 52 -26.38 -1.37 -0.66
CA THR A 52 -27.22 -1.91 0.41
C THR A 52 -26.43 -1.93 1.69
N ASP A 53 -27.04 -1.44 2.77
CA ASP A 53 -26.48 -1.63 4.09
C ASP A 53 -26.90 -2.99 4.62
N VAL A 54 -25.94 -3.79 5.05
CA VAL A 54 -26.20 -5.10 5.65
C VAL A 54 -25.90 -4.99 7.14
N ALA A 55 -26.84 -5.45 7.97
CA ALA A 55 -26.68 -5.49 9.42
C ALA A 55 -26.49 -6.94 9.87
N GLU A 56 -25.29 -7.28 10.33
CA GLU A 56 -24.93 -8.58 10.90
C GLU A 56 -24.36 -8.38 12.32
N GLY A 57 -25.12 -7.73 13.21
CA GLY A 57 -24.65 -7.36 14.55
C GLY A 57 -23.67 -6.18 14.60
N ASN A 58 -23.01 -5.86 13.49
CA ASN A 58 -22.31 -4.61 13.16
C ASN A 58 -22.86 -4.07 11.82
N ARG A 59 -22.82 -2.76 11.58
CA ARG A 59 -23.19 -2.18 10.28
C ARG A 59 -21.93 -1.99 9.44
N TYR A 60 -22.08 -2.17 8.14
CA TYR A 60 -21.04 -1.87 7.15
C TYR A 60 -21.69 -1.45 5.83
N ALA A 61 -20.93 -0.77 4.98
CA ALA A 61 -21.38 -0.44 3.65
C ALA A 61 -21.17 -1.65 2.73
N SER A 62 -22.20 -2.11 2.00
CA SER A 62 -22.07 -3.11 0.93
C SER A 62 -22.46 -2.49 -0.41
N LEU A 63 -21.48 -2.39 -1.32
CA LEU A 63 -21.62 -1.75 -2.62
C LEU A 63 -21.48 -2.80 -3.72
N THR A 64 -22.57 -3.03 -4.44
CA THR A 64 -22.64 -4.01 -5.52
C THR A 64 -22.76 -3.33 -6.88
N ARG A 65 -21.91 -3.76 -7.81
CA ARG A 65 -21.97 -3.36 -9.22
C ARG A 65 -22.07 -4.59 -10.11
N LEU A 66 -23.25 -4.79 -10.71
CA LEU A 66 -23.53 -5.95 -11.57
C LEU A 66 -23.10 -5.75 -13.03
N ALA A 67 -22.99 -4.50 -13.49
CA ALA A 67 -22.63 -4.17 -14.87
C ALA A 67 -21.66 -2.99 -14.94
N LYS A 68 -20.75 -3.03 -15.92
CA LYS A 68 -19.79 -1.96 -16.19
C LYS A 68 -20.54 -0.65 -16.51
N GLY A 69 -20.13 0.46 -15.88
CA GLY A 69 -20.69 1.80 -16.10
C GLY A 69 -21.75 2.24 -15.09
N ALA A 70 -22.33 1.32 -14.30
CA ALA A 70 -23.09 1.71 -13.11
C ALA A 70 -22.13 2.23 -12.02
N LYS A 71 -22.56 3.16 -11.16
CA LYS A 71 -21.76 3.57 -9.98
C LYS A 71 -22.17 2.76 -8.76
N ALA A 72 -21.19 2.29 -8.00
CA ALA A 72 -21.36 1.61 -6.71
C ALA A 72 -20.31 2.17 -5.75
N GLU A 73 -20.56 3.41 -5.30
CA GLU A 73 -19.59 4.26 -4.63
C GLU A 73 -20.29 5.13 -3.58
N LEU A 74 -19.64 5.33 -2.45
CA LEU A 74 -19.97 6.32 -1.42
C LEU A 74 -18.79 7.27 -1.28
N SER A 75 -19.07 8.55 -1.06
CA SER A 75 -18.04 9.59 -1.00
C SER A 75 -18.27 10.61 0.12
N GLN A 76 -17.18 11.18 0.61
CA GLN A 76 -17.16 12.29 1.57
C GLN A 76 -16.05 13.27 1.17
N THR A 77 -16.34 14.57 1.21
CA THR A 77 -15.33 15.61 0.97
C THR A 77 -14.80 16.12 2.30
N ILE A 78 -13.47 16.13 2.43
CA ILE A 78 -12.77 16.62 3.62
C ILE A 78 -11.98 17.87 3.22
N ALA A 79 -12.19 18.98 3.94
CA ALA A 79 -11.36 20.17 3.78
C ALA A 79 -9.96 19.92 4.36
N LEU A 80 -8.92 20.20 3.59
CA LEU A 80 -7.54 20.04 4.03
C LEU A 80 -7.08 21.28 4.79
N GLN A 81 -6.42 21.08 5.93
CA GLN A 81 -5.84 22.17 6.70
C GLN A 81 -4.39 22.45 6.28
N SER A 82 -3.96 23.70 6.44
CA SER A 82 -2.57 24.10 6.21
C SER A 82 -1.62 23.29 7.10
N GLY A 83 -0.52 22.79 6.53
CA GLY A 83 0.50 22.01 7.25
C GLY A 83 0.30 20.50 7.20
N TRP A 84 -0.83 20.01 6.68
CA TRP A 84 -0.98 18.59 6.39
C TRP A 84 -0.16 18.23 5.15
N THR A 85 0.83 17.36 5.32
CA THR A 85 1.68 16.89 4.23
C THR A 85 1.30 15.48 3.79
N HIS A 86 0.66 14.71 4.66
CA HIS A 86 0.27 13.33 4.42
C HIS A 86 -1.08 13.01 5.04
N LEU A 87 -1.76 12.02 4.48
CA LEU A 87 -2.94 11.38 5.06
C LEU A 87 -2.63 9.91 5.31
N ALA A 88 -2.76 9.45 6.56
CA ALA A 88 -2.86 8.04 6.87
C ALA A 88 -4.28 7.58 6.62
N VAL A 89 -4.44 6.59 5.75
CA VAL A 89 -5.71 6.09 5.28
C VAL A 89 -5.78 4.61 5.60
N SER A 90 -6.86 4.15 6.22
CA SER A 90 -7.07 2.73 6.48
C SER A 90 -8.55 2.33 6.48
N GLY A 91 -8.80 1.03 6.48
CA GLY A 91 -10.14 0.47 6.59
C GLY A 91 -10.12 -1.06 6.56
N ARG A 92 -11.29 -1.67 6.75
CA ARG A 92 -11.51 -3.10 6.53
C ARG A 92 -12.35 -3.27 5.28
N LEU A 93 -11.87 -4.08 4.33
CA LEU A 93 -12.59 -4.40 3.10
C LEU A 93 -12.82 -5.91 2.99
N ARG A 94 -13.95 -6.31 2.42
CA ARG A 94 -14.21 -7.70 2.02
C ARG A 94 -14.85 -7.69 0.63
N GLY A 95 -14.39 -8.56 -0.24
CA GLY A 95 -14.87 -8.65 -1.62
C GLY A 95 -15.60 -9.94 -1.90
N SER A 96 -16.60 -9.87 -2.78
CA SER A 96 -17.28 -11.03 -3.34
C SER A 96 -17.37 -10.90 -4.86
N ALA A 97 -16.80 -11.87 -5.57
CA ALA A 97 -16.77 -11.94 -7.03
C ALA A 97 -16.26 -10.64 -7.69
N ILE A 98 -15.30 -9.97 -7.07
CA ILE A 98 -14.76 -8.72 -7.61
C ILE A 98 -13.90 -9.03 -8.83
N VAL A 99 -14.26 -8.40 -9.94
CA VAL A 99 -13.47 -8.42 -11.18
C VAL A 99 -12.91 -7.01 -11.38
N PRO A 100 -11.58 -6.83 -11.29
CA PRO A 100 -10.95 -5.55 -11.60
C PRO A 100 -11.23 -5.10 -13.05
N GLY A 101 -11.16 -3.79 -13.27
CA GLY A 101 -11.22 -3.23 -14.62
C GLY A 101 -9.93 -3.44 -15.42
N GLY A 102 -9.86 -2.79 -16.58
CA GLY A 102 -8.71 -2.87 -17.49
C GLY A 102 -7.52 -1.99 -17.09
N GLN A 103 -7.72 -1.03 -16.17
CA GLN A 103 -6.65 -0.16 -15.68
C GLN A 103 -6.36 -0.41 -14.20
N GLY A 104 -5.12 -0.17 -13.78
CA GLY A 104 -4.67 -0.51 -12.42
C GLY A 104 -5.45 0.17 -11.28
N HIS A 105 -6.07 1.32 -11.55
CA HIS A 105 -6.90 2.04 -10.58
C HIS A 105 -8.38 1.59 -10.57
N GLU A 106 -8.81 0.78 -11.54
CA GLU A 106 -10.18 0.27 -11.61
C GLU A 106 -10.34 -0.94 -10.68
N ARG A 107 -10.44 -0.68 -9.36
CA ARG A 107 -10.48 -1.70 -8.30
C ARG A 107 -11.53 -1.37 -7.25
N ALA A 108 -11.76 -2.30 -6.32
CA ALA A 108 -12.51 -2.05 -5.10
C ALA A 108 -11.58 -1.55 -4.00
N HIS A 109 -11.64 -0.26 -3.66
CA HIS A 109 -10.75 0.36 -2.66
C HIS A 109 -11.29 1.71 -2.16
N LEU A 110 -10.63 2.25 -1.13
CA LEU A 110 -10.80 3.65 -0.73
C LEU A 110 -9.87 4.51 -1.60
N PHE A 111 -10.47 5.28 -2.51
CA PHE A 111 -9.82 6.17 -3.46
C PHE A 111 -9.89 7.62 -2.98
N LEU A 112 -8.80 8.36 -3.16
CA LEU A 112 -8.67 9.77 -2.80
C LEU A 112 -8.45 10.61 -4.06
N THR A 113 -9.32 11.58 -4.29
CA THR A 113 -9.10 12.63 -5.29
C THR A 113 -8.80 13.93 -4.58
N PHE A 114 -7.57 14.43 -4.70
CA PHE A 114 -7.18 15.73 -4.16
C PHE A 114 -7.66 16.83 -5.09
N LEU A 115 -8.33 17.83 -4.52
CA LEU A 115 -8.92 18.95 -5.24
C LEU A 115 -8.19 20.24 -4.89
N ASN A 116 -7.94 21.09 -5.89
CA ASN A 116 -7.43 22.44 -5.69
C ASN A 116 -8.54 23.42 -5.29
N ALA A 117 -8.18 24.71 -5.12
CA ALA A 117 -9.13 25.76 -4.76
C ALA A 117 -10.28 25.98 -5.76
N ASP A 118 -10.09 25.59 -7.04
CA ASP A 118 -11.13 25.64 -8.07
C ASP A 118 -12.03 24.39 -8.08
N GLY A 119 -11.81 23.45 -7.15
CA GLY A 119 -12.50 22.16 -7.10
C GLY A 119 -12.04 21.17 -8.18
N LYS A 120 -10.90 21.41 -8.85
CA LYS A 120 -10.35 20.53 -9.89
C LYS A 120 -9.36 19.52 -9.30
N PRO A 121 -9.31 18.28 -9.80
CA PRO A 121 -8.30 17.31 -9.39
C PRO A 121 -6.87 17.82 -9.60
N CYS A 122 -6.05 17.75 -8.55
CA CYS A 122 -4.63 18.10 -8.57
C CYS A 122 -3.72 16.96 -8.08
N GLY A 123 -4.29 15.79 -7.77
CA GLY A 123 -3.56 14.58 -7.46
C GLY A 123 -4.49 13.47 -6.99
N TYR A 124 -3.93 12.27 -6.83
CA TYR A 124 -4.68 11.07 -6.49
C TYR A 124 -3.92 10.21 -5.49
N GLY A 125 -4.68 9.48 -4.68
CA GLY A 125 -4.18 8.41 -3.82
C GLY A 125 -5.22 7.31 -3.68
N ALA A 126 -4.83 6.16 -3.17
CA ALA A 126 -5.77 5.08 -2.86
C ALA A 126 -5.15 4.12 -1.86
N THR A 127 -5.98 3.47 -1.06
CA THR A 127 -5.55 2.27 -0.33
C THR A 127 -5.26 1.13 -1.30
N SER A 128 -4.63 0.09 -0.77
CA SER A 128 -4.83 -1.28 -1.24
C SER A 128 -6.29 -1.56 -1.55
N GLY A 129 -6.55 -2.25 -2.67
CA GLY A 129 -7.88 -2.75 -2.98
C GLY A 129 -8.04 -4.23 -2.70
N VAL A 130 -9.26 -4.71 -2.78
CA VAL A 130 -9.59 -6.15 -2.77
C VAL A 130 -10.02 -6.58 -4.18
N ALA A 131 -9.87 -7.87 -4.48
CA ALA A 131 -10.26 -8.48 -5.75
C ALA A 131 -10.64 -9.95 -5.56
N GLY A 132 -11.45 -10.52 -6.45
CA GLY A 132 -11.99 -11.86 -6.28
C GLY A 132 -12.95 -11.96 -5.09
N THR A 133 -12.88 -13.06 -4.34
CA THR A 133 -13.71 -13.32 -3.16
C THR A 133 -12.83 -13.56 -1.93
N GLN A 134 -13.13 -12.87 -0.84
CA GLN A 134 -12.49 -13.07 0.46
C GLN A 134 -13.48 -13.67 1.46
N ALA A 135 -13.06 -14.73 2.16
CA ALA A 135 -13.84 -15.29 3.26
C ALA A 135 -13.80 -14.40 4.53
N ALA A 136 -12.73 -13.63 4.70
CA ALA A 136 -12.49 -12.78 5.87
C ALA A 136 -12.27 -11.31 5.46
N TRP A 137 -12.50 -10.40 6.40
CA TRP A 137 -12.15 -8.99 6.26
C TRP A 137 -10.64 -8.80 6.08
N VAL A 138 -10.26 -7.90 5.19
CA VAL A 138 -8.88 -7.51 4.91
C VAL A 138 -8.66 -6.08 5.38
N THR A 139 -7.72 -5.88 6.29
CA THR A 139 -7.29 -4.54 6.67
C THR A 139 -6.44 -3.94 5.55
N VAL A 140 -6.87 -2.82 5.02
CA VAL A 140 -6.13 -2.01 4.05
C VAL A 140 -5.62 -0.75 4.74
N ALA A 141 -4.38 -0.36 4.43
CA ALA A 141 -3.80 0.86 4.97
C ALA A 141 -2.75 1.44 4.00
N ARG A 142 -2.64 2.76 3.95
CA ARG A 142 -1.61 3.47 3.19
C ARG A 142 -1.41 4.87 3.77
N VAL A 143 -0.19 5.40 3.67
CA VAL A 143 0.04 6.83 3.82
C VAL A 143 0.16 7.46 2.43
N VAL A 144 -0.59 8.53 2.20
CA VAL A 144 -0.72 9.22 0.92
C VAL A 144 -0.22 10.65 1.07
N PRO A 145 0.72 11.14 0.24
CA PRO A 145 1.14 12.53 0.29
C PRO A 145 0.01 13.46 -0.18
N VAL A 146 -0.12 14.61 0.47
CA VAL A 146 -1.02 15.69 0.09
C VAL A 146 -0.34 16.52 -1.02
N PRO A 147 -0.88 16.57 -2.25
CA PRO A 147 -0.29 17.34 -3.33
C PRO A 147 -0.23 18.84 -2.99
N THR A 148 0.82 19.51 -3.48
CA THR A 148 0.93 20.96 -3.35
C THR A 148 -0.27 21.65 -4.00
N GLY A 149 -0.90 22.58 -3.29
CA GLY A 149 -2.07 23.32 -3.76
C GLY A 149 -3.42 22.61 -3.57
N ALA A 150 -3.44 21.39 -3.00
CA ALA A 150 -4.68 20.73 -2.61
C ALA A 150 -5.34 21.46 -1.43
N THR A 151 -6.63 21.76 -1.55
CA THR A 151 -7.45 22.40 -0.51
C THR A 151 -8.54 21.48 0.03
N ALA A 152 -8.84 20.39 -0.68
CA ALA A 152 -9.78 19.37 -0.23
C ALA A 152 -9.35 17.98 -0.74
N VAL A 153 -9.90 16.94 -0.13
CA VAL A 153 -9.82 15.57 -0.64
C VAL A 153 -11.23 14.98 -0.70
N LEU A 154 -11.59 14.43 -1.85
CA LEU A 154 -12.78 13.60 -2.02
C LEU A 154 -12.39 12.15 -1.75
N ALA A 155 -12.78 11.63 -0.59
CA ALA A 155 -12.62 10.25 -0.20
C ALA A 155 -13.79 9.42 -0.73
N THR A 156 -13.52 8.42 -1.56
CA THR A 156 -14.53 7.59 -2.21
C THR A 156 -14.26 6.12 -1.94
N ILE A 157 -15.21 5.41 -1.34
CA ILE A 157 -15.17 3.95 -1.17
C ILE A 157 -16.12 3.29 -2.16
N GLY A 158 -15.66 2.25 -2.86
CA GLY A 158 -16.50 1.49 -3.75
C GLY A 158 -15.72 0.75 -4.83
N LEU A 159 -16.44 0.36 -5.88
CA LEU A 159 -15.89 -0.24 -7.10
C LEU A 159 -15.57 0.88 -8.09
N MET A 160 -14.29 1.14 -8.37
CA MET A 160 -13.87 2.25 -9.24
C MET A 160 -13.84 1.87 -10.73
N GLY A 161 -14.19 2.83 -11.59
CA GLY A 161 -14.03 2.73 -13.05
C GLY A 161 -14.73 1.52 -13.66
N GLY A 162 -13.97 0.58 -14.23
CA GLY A 162 -14.46 -0.66 -14.83
C GLY A 162 -14.68 -1.86 -13.89
N ALA A 163 -14.36 -1.76 -12.60
CA ALA A 163 -14.51 -2.88 -11.67
C ALA A 163 -15.98 -3.28 -11.44
N THR A 164 -16.24 -4.58 -11.23
CA THR A 164 -17.56 -5.15 -10.92
C THR A 164 -17.50 -6.12 -9.74
N GLY A 165 -18.65 -6.54 -9.19
CA GLY A 165 -18.77 -7.45 -8.05
C GLY A 165 -19.41 -6.76 -6.85
N THR A 166 -19.10 -7.23 -5.65
CA THR A 166 -19.53 -6.61 -4.39
C THR A 166 -18.33 -6.31 -3.52
N VAL A 167 -18.23 -5.07 -3.04
CA VAL A 167 -17.27 -4.69 -1.99
C VAL A 167 -18.03 -4.27 -0.75
N GLU A 168 -17.57 -4.80 0.38
CA GLU A 168 -18.02 -4.42 1.71
C GLU A 168 -16.90 -3.64 2.38
N ALA A 169 -17.26 -2.57 3.08
CA ALA A 169 -16.32 -1.67 3.72
C ALA A 169 -16.77 -1.29 5.13
N ASP A 170 -15.82 -1.26 6.05
CA ASP A 170 -16.03 -0.96 7.46
C ASP A 170 -14.78 -0.30 8.08
N ASP A 171 -14.95 0.37 9.22
CA ASP A 171 -13.91 1.07 9.98
C ASP A 171 -12.96 1.93 9.13
N LEU A 172 -13.51 2.71 8.21
CA LEU A 172 -12.72 3.61 7.40
C LEU A 172 -12.16 4.74 8.25
N VAL A 173 -10.85 4.96 8.14
CA VAL A 173 -10.14 6.03 8.85
C VAL A 173 -9.32 6.84 7.86
N ILE A 174 -9.44 8.15 7.95
CA ILE A 174 -8.48 9.09 7.37
C ILE A 174 -7.99 9.98 8.49
N ALA A 175 -6.68 10.00 8.72
CA ALA A 175 -6.04 10.84 9.72
C ALA A 175 -4.99 11.73 9.06
N ALA A 176 -4.95 13.00 9.43
CA ALA A 176 -3.90 13.90 9.00
C ALA A 176 -2.56 13.54 9.65
N GLN A 177 -1.49 13.65 8.87
CA GLN A 177 -0.12 13.52 9.35
C GLN A 177 0.67 14.76 8.91
N ALA A 178 1.26 15.44 9.90
CA ALA A 178 2.17 16.57 9.65
C ALA A 178 3.47 16.10 8.99
N GLU A 179 3.91 14.87 9.29
CA GLU A 179 5.02 14.17 8.65
C GLU A 179 4.75 12.65 8.66
N LEU A 180 5.29 11.93 7.67
CA LEU A 180 5.32 10.46 7.68
C LEU A 180 5.95 9.94 8.99
N PRO A 181 5.37 8.92 9.67
CA PRO A 181 6.03 8.27 10.79
C PRO A 181 7.41 7.80 10.34
N VAL A 182 8.42 8.31 11.02
CA VAL A 182 9.82 8.03 10.72
C VAL A 182 10.17 6.72 11.38
N PRO A 183 10.44 5.61 10.65
CA PRO A 183 11.39 4.66 11.18
C PRO A 183 12.70 5.43 11.30
N THR A 184 13.07 5.84 12.52
CA THR A 184 14.39 6.42 12.75
C THR A 184 15.42 5.36 12.42
N PHE A 185 16.13 5.54 11.31
CA PHE A 185 17.37 4.82 11.10
C PHE A 185 18.29 5.16 12.26
N ALA A 186 18.58 4.19 13.11
CA ALA A 186 19.82 4.23 13.84
C ALA A 186 20.93 4.23 12.76
N PRO A 187 21.88 5.18 12.77
CA PRO A 187 22.75 5.49 11.63
C PRO A 187 23.69 4.37 11.15
N VAL A 188 23.57 3.14 11.63
CA VAL A 188 24.49 2.03 11.31
C VAL A 188 23.78 0.68 11.13
N ALA A 189 22.53 0.50 11.58
CA ALA A 189 21.86 -0.80 11.48
C ALA A 189 20.98 -0.87 10.20
N PRO A 190 21.09 -1.96 9.41
CA PRO A 190 20.13 -2.23 8.35
C PRO A 190 18.70 -2.26 8.92
N LEU A 191 17.78 -1.57 8.25
CA LEU A 191 16.36 -1.71 8.53
C LEU A 191 15.84 -2.94 7.77
N ASP A 192 15.47 -3.97 8.53
CA ASP A 192 14.74 -5.12 8.01
C ASP A 192 13.30 -4.75 7.69
N LEU A 193 12.80 -5.19 6.54
CA LEU A 193 11.43 -4.97 6.07
C LEU A 193 10.74 -6.33 5.87
N PRO A 194 10.26 -6.99 6.95
CA PRO A 194 9.69 -8.33 6.87
C PRO A 194 8.51 -8.41 5.90
N ALA A 195 8.36 -9.54 5.19
CA ALA A 195 7.30 -9.76 4.21
C ALA A 195 5.89 -9.41 4.74
N ALA A 196 5.58 -9.79 5.97
CA ALA A 196 4.30 -9.52 6.63
C ALA A 196 3.98 -8.02 6.82
N THR A 197 4.97 -7.13 6.69
CA THR A 197 4.79 -5.68 6.83
C THR A 197 4.52 -4.96 5.50
N TRP A 198 4.54 -5.70 4.39
CA TRP A 198 4.29 -5.13 3.07
C TRP A 198 2.79 -5.09 2.77
N PRO A 199 2.26 -3.95 2.26
CA PRO A 199 0.86 -3.88 1.86
C PRO A 199 0.53 -4.90 0.77
N LEU A 200 -0.44 -5.77 1.02
CA LEU A 200 -0.95 -6.73 0.03
C LEU A 200 -2.10 -6.10 -0.77
N SER A 201 -1.77 -5.06 -1.54
CA SER A 201 -2.73 -4.22 -2.29
C SER A 201 -3.27 -4.83 -3.58
N ASP A 202 -2.67 -5.93 -4.02
CA ASP A 202 -2.91 -6.54 -5.30
C ASP A 202 -3.21 -8.03 -5.09
N PRO A 203 -4.25 -8.59 -5.72
CA PRO A 203 -4.54 -10.02 -5.62
C PRO A 203 -3.39 -10.92 -6.10
N ALA A 204 -2.46 -10.39 -6.92
CA ALA A 204 -1.23 -11.07 -7.28
C ALA A 204 -0.26 -11.26 -6.10
N LEU A 205 -0.42 -10.48 -5.02
CA LEU A 205 0.44 -10.50 -3.84
C LEU A 205 -0.13 -11.48 -2.80
N THR A 206 0.69 -12.44 -2.41
CA THR A 206 0.37 -13.37 -1.33
C THR A 206 1.55 -13.50 -0.37
N LEU A 207 1.24 -13.87 0.87
CA LEU A 207 2.22 -14.45 1.78
C LEU A 207 2.00 -15.96 1.72
N ASP A 208 3.06 -16.73 1.48
CA ASP A 208 2.96 -18.19 1.51
C ASP A 208 2.91 -18.62 2.98
N ALA A 209 1.91 -19.44 3.34
CA ALA A 209 1.81 -19.99 4.69
C ALA A 209 3.00 -20.91 5.03
N ALA A 210 3.59 -21.57 4.04
CA ALA A 210 4.79 -22.39 4.21
C ALA A 210 6.07 -21.55 4.34
N GLU A 211 6.09 -20.34 3.76
CA GLU A 211 7.21 -19.40 3.83
C GLU A 211 6.72 -17.98 4.18
N PRO A 212 6.22 -17.73 5.41
CA PRO A 212 5.57 -16.46 5.79
C PRO A 212 6.53 -15.24 5.77
N GLN A 213 7.82 -15.51 5.62
CA GLN A 213 8.90 -14.55 5.50
C GLN A 213 9.17 -14.10 4.05
N ALA A 214 8.49 -14.69 3.06
CA ALA A 214 8.56 -14.33 1.65
C ALA A 214 7.30 -13.57 1.22
N LEU A 215 7.51 -12.44 0.54
CA LEU A 215 6.48 -11.76 -0.23
C LEU A 215 6.43 -12.41 -1.62
N ASN A 216 5.34 -13.09 -1.94
CA ASN A 216 5.16 -13.77 -3.22
C ASN A 216 4.25 -12.95 -4.13
N ILE A 217 4.65 -12.83 -5.39
CA ILE A 217 3.98 -11.99 -6.38
C ILE A 217 3.80 -12.81 -7.64
N THR A 218 2.57 -13.12 -8.04
CA THR A 218 2.27 -13.92 -9.23
C THR A 218 1.33 -13.19 -10.16
N ALA A 219 1.76 -12.97 -11.41
CA ALA A 219 0.94 -12.33 -12.44
C ALA A 219 0.91 -13.18 -13.72
N SER A 220 -0.30 -13.41 -14.23
CA SER A 220 -0.54 -14.11 -15.51
C SER A 220 -0.68 -13.15 -16.70
N THR A 221 -0.81 -11.84 -16.44
CA THR A 221 -0.90 -10.79 -17.46
C THR A 221 0.16 -9.72 -17.20
N ALA A 222 0.73 -9.17 -18.28
CA ALA A 222 1.76 -8.15 -18.18
C ALA A 222 1.13 -6.82 -17.71
N GLY A 223 1.29 -6.54 -16.43
CA GLY A 223 0.88 -5.31 -15.74
C GLY A 223 1.77 -5.08 -14.53
N ASP A 224 1.50 -4.02 -13.78
CA ASP A 224 2.23 -3.76 -12.54
C ASP A 224 1.54 -4.47 -11.37
N ALA A 225 2.21 -5.47 -10.82
CA ALA A 225 1.83 -6.14 -9.57
C ALA A 225 2.92 -5.85 -8.55
N THR A 226 2.70 -4.84 -7.71
CA THR A 226 3.72 -4.32 -6.79
C THR A 226 3.13 -4.11 -5.40
N SER A 227 3.95 -4.34 -4.37
CA SER A 227 3.73 -3.77 -3.04
C SER A 227 4.63 -2.55 -2.90
N GLU A 228 4.22 -1.52 -2.16
CA GLU A 228 5.01 -0.30 -2.02
C GLU A 228 5.22 0.08 -0.55
N ARG A 229 6.40 0.61 -0.23
CA ARG A 229 6.69 1.20 1.07
C ARG A 229 7.54 2.45 0.93
N TRP A 230 7.15 3.48 1.67
CA TRP A 230 7.88 4.74 1.77
C TRP A 230 8.67 4.76 3.06
N ILE A 231 9.91 5.25 2.98
CA ILE A 231 10.83 5.31 4.11
C ILE A 231 11.47 6.70 4.11
N ARG A 232 11.42 7.40 5.24
CA ARG A 232 12.10 8.70 5.40
C ARG A 232 13.60 8.49 5.47
N LEU A 233 14.34 9.32 4.73
CA LEU A 233 15.79 9.34 4.72
C LEU A 233 16.29 10.30 5.80
N PRO A 234 17.42 9.99 6.48
CA PRO A 234 18.06 10.94 7.38
C PRO A 234 18.65 12.12 6.60
N VAL A 235 18.70 13.30 7.23
CA VAL A 235 18.99 14.62 6.62
C VAL A 235 20.44 14.75 6.07
N ALA A 236 21.29 13.72 6.18
CA ALA A 236 22.73 13.77 5.88
C ALA A 236 23.19 12.71 4.85
N ALA A 237 22.32 12.26 3.97
CA ALA A 237 22.48 10.97 3.31
C ALA A 237 23.53 10.95 2.17
N GLY A 238 24.48 10.02 2.26
CA GLY A 238 25.46 9.71 1.21
C GLY A 238 24.93 8.66 0.24
N THR A 239 25.05 7.38 0.61
CA THR A 239 24.54 6.27 -0.19
C THR A 239 23.60 5.37 0.60
N VAL A 240 22.70 4.69 -0.10
CA VAL A 240 21.83 3.67 0.45
C VAL A 240 22.07 2.36 -0.29
N ARG A 241 22.24 1.29 0.48
CA ARG A 241 22.24 -0.07 -0.04
C ARG A 241 20.86 -0.69 0.14
N ILE A 242 20.31 -1.18 -0.96
CA ILE A 242 19.08 -1.98 -0.99
C ILE A 242 19.49 -3.42 -1.30
N SER A 243 18.99 -4.38 -0.54
CA SER A 243 19.29 -5.79 -0.75
C SER A 243 18.09 -6.68 -0.42
N CYS A 244 18.03 -7.84 -1.05
CA CYS A 244 17.10 -8.91 -0.71
C CYS A 244 17.62 -10.26 -1.22
N GLU A 245 16.95 -11.34 -0.84
CA GLU A 245 17.01 -12.59 -1.60
C GLU A 245 15.78 -12.66 -2.50
N MET A 246 15.99 -12.99 -3.78
CA MET A 246 14.94 -13.14 -4.78
C MET A 246 14.89 -14.55 -5.33
N GLN A 247 13.68 -15.03 -5.60
CA GLN A 247 13.45 -16.23 -6.39
C GLN A 247 12.44 -15.93 -7.49
N THR A 248 12.65 -16.47 -8.68
CA THR A 248 11.81 -16.26 -9.86
C THR A 248 11.50 -17.58 -10.54
N LYS A 249 10.25 -17.73 -11.02
CA LYS A 249 9.77 -18.92 -11.74
C LYS A 249 8.78 -18.55 -12.84
N GLY A 250 8.94 -19.13 -14.02
CA GLY A 250 8.09 -18.87 -15.18
C GLY A 250 8.10 -17.40 -15.63
N VAL A 251 9.20 -16.68 -15.41
CA VAL A 251 9.25 -15.24 -15.68
C VAL A 251 9.29 -14.96 -17.18
N GLN A 252 8.40 -14.09 -17.65
CA GLN A 252 8.48 -13.50 -18.97
C GLN A 252 8.61 -11.99 -18.84
N LEU A 253 9.71 -11.44 -19.35
CA LEU A 253 9.98 -10.01 -19.32
C LEU A 253 8.95 -9.26 -20.17
N GLY A 254 8.69 -8.00 -19.81
CA GLY A 254 7.84 -7.14 -20.62
C GLY A 254 8.50 -6.71 -21.94
N LYS A 255 7.75 -5.95 -22.74
CA LYS A 255 8.21 -5.43 -24.05
C LYS A 255 9.47 -4.57 -23.93
N GLU A 256 9.57 -3.76 -22.87
CA GLU A 256 10.76 -2.95 -22.59
C GLU A 256 11.65 -3.67 -21.59
N SER A 257 12.50 -4.56 -22.10
CA SER A 257 13.30 -5.46 -21.28
C SER A 257 14.25 -4.73 -20.31
N SER A 258 14.60 -3.46 -20.55
CA SER A 258 15.49 -2.69 -19.66
C SER A 258 14.87 -2.47 -18.27
N TRP A 259 13.54 -2.26 -18.19
CA TRP A 259 12.88 -1.96 -16.92
C TRP A 259 11.68 -2.86 -16.57
N GLN A 260 11.18 -3.67 -17.51
CA GLN A 260 10.01 -4.51 -17.29
C GLN A 260 10.42 -5.91 -16.80
N THR A 261 10.84 -5.99 -15.54
CA THR A 261 11.40 -7.20 -14.90
C THR A 261 10.85 -7.41 -13.48
N PRO A 262 11.01 -8.62 -12.90
CA PRO A 262 10.94 -8.82 -11.46
C PRO A 262 12.03 -8.01 -10.73
N ARG A 263 11.64 -7.09 -9.86
CA ARG A 263 12.57 -6.17 -9.20
C ARG A 263 12.01 -5.57 -7.93
N ILE A 264 12.89 -4.97 -7.13
CA ILE A 264 12.53 -3.92 -6.18
C ILE A 264 12.76 -2.57 -6.85
N MET A 265 11.70 -1.93 -7.35
CA MET A 265 11.86 -0.57 -7.88
C MET A 265 12.26 0.38 -6.76
N VAL A 266 13.22 1.25 -7.03
CA VAL A 266 13.74 2.24 -6.07
C VAL A 266 13.59 3.63 -6.67
N THR A 267 12.78 4.47 -6.04
CA THR A 267 12.63 5.89 -6.41
C THR A 267 12.85 6.80 -5.21
N PHE A 268 13.39 7.98 -5.46
CA PHE A 268 13.58 9.02 -4.45
C PHE A 268 12.53 10.10 -4.61
N HIS A 269 12.13 10.69 -3.49
CA HIS A 269 11.10 11.71 -3.44
C HIS A 269 11.47 12.82 -2.46
N ASP A 270 11.07 14.05 -2.76
CA ASP A 270 11.27 15.20 -1.88
C ASP A 270 10.26 15.22 -0.73
N ALA A 271 10.34 16.23 0.15
CA ALA A 271 9.46 16.36 1.30
C ALA A 271 7.96 16.52 0.92
N ALA A 272 7.67 16.98 -0.29
CA ALA A 272 6.32 17.10 -0.84
C ALA A 272 5.84 15.83 -1.58
N GLY A 273 6.68 14.78 -1.62
CA GLY A 273 6.40 13.52 -2.31
C GLY A 273 6.67 13.56 -3.82
N ALA A 274 7.18 14.65 -4.37
CA ALA A 274 7.52 14.74 -5.78
C ALA A 274 8.76 13.89 -6.08
N PHE A 275 8.79 13.24 -7.26
CA PHE A 275 9.91 12.41 -7.66
C PHE A 275 11.19 13.23 -7.85
N VAL A 276 12.27 12.75 -7.27
CA VAL A 276 13.62 13.34 -7.41
C VAL A 276 14.45 12.42 -8.31
N PRO A 277 14.79 12.86 -9.55
CA PRO A 277 15.59 12.05 -10.46
C PRO A 277 17.04 11.85 -9.93
N PRO A 278 17.76 10.83 -10.42
CA PRO A 278 17.40 9.93 -11.52
C PRO A 278 16.88 8.56 -11.06
N TYR A 279 16.17 7.88 -11.97
CA TYR A 279 16.06 6.42 -11.93
C TYR A 279 17.47 5.79 -11.98
N GLY A 280 17.64 4.58 -11.46
CA GLY A 280 18.94 3.92 -11.48
C GLY A 280 18.84 2.42 -11.26
N ALA A 281 19.98 1.82 -10.92
CA ALA A 281 20.07 0.38 -10.69
C ALA A 281 19.13 -0.07 -9.55
N VAL A 282 18.58 -1.26 -9.72
CA VAL A 282 17.64 -1.89 -8.78
C VAL A 282 18.03 -3.35 -8.54
N PRO A 283 17.73 -3.94 -7.38
CA PRO A 283 17.81 -5.39 -7.22
C PRO A 283 16.79 -6.05 -8.15
N GLU A 284 17.24 -6.91 -9.05
CA GLU A 284 16.39 -7.59 -10.02
C GLU A 284 16.92 -8.97 -10.40
N LEU A 285 16.01 -9.81 -10.90
CA LEU A 285 16.34 -11.04 -11.63
C LEU A 285 15.63 -11.00 -12.99
N ARG A 286 16.32 -11.46 -14.04
CA ARG A 286 15.85 -11.37 -15.44
C ARG A 286 15.46 -12.72 -16.06
N SER A 287 15.57 -13.78 -15.29
CA SER A 287 15.26 -15.15 -15.70
C SER A 287 14.78 -15.93 -14.47
N ASP A 288 14.34 -17.17 -14.69
CA ASP A 288 14.11 -18.11 -13.60
C ASP A 288 15.40 -18.36 -12.82
N SER A 289 15.24 -18.55 -11.51
CA SER A 289 16.32 -18.85 -10.59
C SER A 289 16.22 -20.29 -10.10
N ALA A 290 17.36 -20.98 -9.93
CA ALA A 290 17.39 -22.31 -9.34
C ALA A 290 17.01 -22.32 -7.84
N GLY A 291 16.95 -21.15 -7.20
CA GLY A 291 16.61 -20.97 -5.79
C GLY A 291 16.77 -19.50 -5.37
N TRP A 292 16.70 -19.25 -4.07
CA TRP A 292 16.93 -17.94 -3.48
C TRP A 292 18.31 -17.38 -3.87
N THR A 293 18.30 -16.25 -4.56
CA THR A 293 19.48 -15.59 -5.11
C THR A 293 19.64 -14.22 -4.44
N PRO A 294 20.76 -13.96 -3.74
CA PRO A 294 21.00 -12.66 -3.14
C PRO A 294 21.23 -11.61 -4.23
N VAL A 295 20.52 -10.49 -4.14
CA VAL A 295 20.68 -9.34 -5.03
C VAL A 295 20.78 -8.06 -4.22
N SER A 296 21.59 -7.11 -4.70
CA SER A 296 21.79 -5.84 -4.00
C SER A 296 22.27 -4.76 -4.96
N VAL A 297 21.90 -3.51 -4.65
CA VAL A 297 22.42 -2.32 -5.30
C VAL A 297 22.74 -1.27 -4.24
N THR A 298 23.75 -0.45 -4.52
CA THR A 298 24.04 0.77 -3.76
C THR A 298 23.72 1.98 -4.65
N ARG A 299 23.04 2.96 -4.07
CA ARG A 299 22.55 4.16 -4.76
C ARG A 299 22.95 5.40 -3.99
N GLU A 300 23.47 6.40 -4.67
CA GLU A 300 23.57 7.75 -4.12
C GLU A 300 22.17 8.30 -3.87
N ILE A 301 22.01 8.98 -2.75
CA ILE A 301 20.77 9.67 -2.40
C ILE A 301 20.82 11.04 -3.08
N PRO A 302 19.91 11.34 -4.02
CA PRO A 302 19.92 12.63 -4.70
C PRO A 302 19.71 13.79 -3.72
N SER A 303 20.33 14.94 -4.02
CA SER A 303 20.08 16.16 -3.26
C SER A 303 18.58 16.51 -3.27
N GLY A 304 18.06 16.89 -2.10
CA GLY A 304 16.63 17.20 -1.92
C GLY A 304 15.73 15.97 -1.69
N ALA A 305 16.25 14.74 -1.79
CA ALA A 305 15.47 13.56 -1.45
C ALA A 305 15.22 13.48 0.08
N ALA A 306 13.95 13.45 0.47
CA ALA A 306 13.51 13.24 1.83
C ALA A 306 13.02 11.80 2.08
N TYR A 307 12.63 11.10 1.01
CA TYR A 307 12.09 9.75 1.06
C TYR A 307 12.69 8.85 0.00
N ILE A 308 12.74 7.55 0.32
CA ILE A 308 12.94 6.46 -0.63
C ILE A 308 11.66 5.62 -0.67
N LYS A 309 11.17 5.35 -1.87
CA LYS A 309 10.08 4.42 -2.12
C LYS A 309 10.66 3.12 -2.67
N LEU A 310 10.34 2.01 -2.00
CA LEU A 310 10.66 0.66 -2.44
C LEU A 310 9.39 0.01 -2.96
N SER A 311 9.44 -0.56 -4.16
CA SER A 311 8.32 -1.29 -4.76
C SER A 311 8.72 -2.68 -5.28
N PRO A 312 8.85 -3.71 -4.41
CA PRO A 312 8.99 -5.11 -4.84
C PRO A 312 7.79 -5.54 -5.69
N GLY A 313 8.05 -6.17 -6.84
CA GLY A 313 6.99 -6.49 -7.77
C GLY A 313 7.41 -7.14 -9.08
N LEU A 314 6.38 -7.50 -9.85
CA LEU A 314 6.45 -7.73 -11.28
C LEU A 314 6.08 -6.40 -11.96
N HIS A 315 7.07 -5.75 -12.59
CA HIS A 315 6.87 -4.48 -13.28
C HIS A 315 6.63 -4.76 -14.76
N ARG A 316 5.36 -4.75 -15.19
CA ARG A 316 4.90 -5.12 -16.55
C ARG A 316 5.48 -6.42 -17.11
N CYS A 317 5.63 -7.43 -16.28
CA CYS A 317 6.08 -8.77 -16.64
C CYS A 317 5.16 -9.83 -16.03
N THR A 318 5.33 -11.09 -16.42
CA THR A 318 4.54 -12.23 -15.89
C THR A 318 5.43 -13.25 -15.20
N GLY A 319 4.80 -14.21 -14.51
CA GLY A 319 5.46 -15.28 -13.77
C GLY A 319 5.26 -15.11 -12.26
N THR A 320 6.15 -15.71 -11.49
CA THR A 320 6.20 -15.58 -10.03
C THR A 320 7.55 -14.99 -9.62
N ALA A 321 7.50 -13.99 -8.74
CA ALA A 321 8.65 -13.42 -8.05
C ALA A 321 8.43 -13.43 -6.54
N SER A 322 9.41 -13.94 -5.82
CA SER A 322 9.39 -14.07 -4.37
C SER A 322 10.54 -13.24 -3.79
N PHE A 323 10.25 -12.48 -2.74
CA PHE A 323 11.21 -11.57 -2.10
C PHE A 323 11.26 -11.86 -0.60
N ARG A 324 12.45 -12.05 -0.04
CA ARG A 324 12.64 -12.11 1.41
C ARG A 324 13.91 -11.40 1.84
N ALA A 325 14.05 -11.20 3.15
CA ALA A 325 15.17 -10.47 3.75
C ALA A 325 15.40 -9.10 3.07
N ILE A 326 14.31 -8.39 2.73
CA ILE A 326 14.41 -7.06 2.14
C ILE A 326 14.98 -6.13 3.21
N ARG A 327 16.09 -5.49 2.86
CA ARG A 327 16.88 -4.63 3.74
C ARG A 327 17.24 -3.34 3.05
N ILE A 328 17.29 -2.30 3.86
CA ILE A 328 17.82 -1.01 3.47
C ILE A 328 18.85 -0.58 4.52
N ALA A 329 20.06 -0.26 4.08
CA ALA A 329 21.14 0.19 4.95
C ALA A 329 21.69 1.52 4.45
N MET A 330 21.84 2.49 5.34
CA MET A 330 22.54 3.73 5.04
C MET A 330 24.04 3.48 5.12
N GLU A 331 24.78 3.89 4.11
CA GLU A 331 26.22 3.82 4.07
C GLU A 331 26.77 5.26 4.07
N PRO A 332 27.87 5.54 4.79
CA PRO A 332 28.55 6.82 4.68
C PRO A 332 28.88 7.11 3.22
N ALA A 333 28.81 8.37 2.81
CA ALA A 333 29.32 8.76 1.50
C ALA A 333 30.75 8.23 1.35
N LYS A 334 31.05 7.63 0.19
CA LYS A 334 32.46 7.36 -0.14
C LYS A 334 33.19 8.72 -0.12
N PRO A 335 34.34 8.81 0.57
CA PRO A 335 35.12 10.04 0.59
C PRO A 335 35.61 10.43 -0.79
#